data_AF-A0A355EUF0-F1
#
_entry.id   AF-A0A355EUF0-F1
#
_cell.length_a   1.000
_cell.length_b   1.000
_cell.length_c   1.000
_cell.angle_alpha   90.00
_cell.angle_beta   90.00
_cell.angle_gamma   90.00
#
_symmetry.space_group_name_H-M   'P 1'
#
loop_
_entity.id
_entity.type
_entity.pdbx_description
1 polymer ?
#
loop_
_entity_poly.entity_id
_entity_poly.type
_entity_poly.pdbx_seq_one_letter_code
_entity_poly.pdbx_strand_id
1 'polypeptide(L)'
;VYNADLFEAGRMDEALAQLAALLEQALERPDEPAGALSLVTAAARALLPDPAAVLPVAWMGAVHERFAERARLHPARPAVRDGDGTWSYGDLEAAAGRLGAWLH
;
A
#
# COMPACT_ATOMS: atom_id res chain seq x y z
N VAL A 1 -29.25 -16.65 -11.10
CA VAL A 1 -30.05 -15.68 -10.32
C VAL A 1 -29.21 -15.25 -9.13
N TYR A 2 -29.00 -13.95 -8.95
CA TYR A 2 -28.23 -13.39 -7.83
C TYR A 2 -28.94 -12.11 -7.34
N ASN A 3 -28.61 -11.66 -6.13
CA ASN A 3 -29.15 -10.40 -5.62
C ASN A 3 -28.47 -9.21 -6.30
N ALA A 4 -29.18 -8.56 -7.22
CA ALA A 4 -28.66 -7.43 -7.99
C ALA A 4 -28.46 -6.15 -7.15
N ASP A 5 -29.04 -6.06 -5.95
CA ASP A 5 -28.78 -4.96 -5.02
C ASP A 5 -27.39 -5.08 -4.37
N LEU A 6 -26.81 -6.29 -4.37
CA LEU A 6 -25.52 -6.58 -3.75
C LEU A 6 -24.39 -6.84 -4.76
N PHE A 7 -24.74 -7.29 -5.96
CA PHE A 7 -23.77 -7.70 -6.96
C PHE A 7 -24.14 -7.18 -8.34
N GLU A 8 -23.16 -6.58 -9.01
CA GLU A 8 -23.23 -6.26 -10.43
C GLU A 8 -23.03 -7.53 -11.28
N ALA A 9 -23.53 -7.52 -12.52
CA ALA A 9 -23.45 -8.66 -13.42
C ALA A 9 -22.01 -9.15 -13.64
N GLY A 10 -21.08 -8.24 -13.95
CA GLY A 10 -19.67 -8.59 -14.16
C GLY A 10 -19.00 -9.22 -12.94
N ARG A 11 -19.46 -8.87 -11.72
CA ARG A 11 -18.97 -9.49 -10.48
C ARG A 11 -19.42 -10.94 -10.36
N MET A 12 -20.64 -11.23 -10.80
CA MET A 12 -21.17 -12.59 -10.78
C MET A 12 -20.59 -13.46 -11.89
N ASP A 13 -20.31 -12.87 -13.06
CA ASP A 13 -19.57 -13.54 -14.12
C ASP A 13 -18.18 -13.95 -13.65
N GLU A 14 -17.45 -13.06 -12.97
CA GLU A 14 -16.15 -13.39 -12.38
C GLU A 14 -16.29 -14.47 -11.30
N ALA A 15 -17.28 -14.39 -10.41
CA ALA A 15 -17.49 -15.41 -9.38
C ALA A 15 -17.75 -16.81 -9.98
N LEU A 16 -18.46 -16.90 -11.10
CA LEU A 16 -18.68 -18.16 -11.82
C LEU A 16 -17.40 -18.65 -12.51
N ALA A 17 -16.63 -17.75 -13.12
CA ALA A 17 -15.33 -18.09 -13.70
C ALA A 17 -14.34 -18.61 -12.65
N GLN A 18 -14.34 -18.00 -11.46
CA GLN A 18 -13.56 -18.45 -10.31
C GLN A 18 -13.96 -19.86 -9.85
N LEU A 19 -15.26 -20.14 -9.77
CA LEU A 19 -15.76 -21.47 -9.40
C LEU A 19 -15.36 -22.52 -10.43
N ALA A 20 -15.48 -22.23 -11.73
CA ALA A 20 -15.05 -23.13 -12.79
C ALA A 20 -13.54 -23.43 -12.69
N ALA A 21 -12.72 -22.39 -12.52
CA ALA A 21 -11.28 -22.54 -12.36
C ALA A 21 -10.90 -23.36 -11.10
N LEU A 22 -11.64 -23.23 -10.00
CA LEU A 22 -11.40 -24.06 -8.80
C LEU A 22 -11.68 -25.54 -9.08
N LEU A 23 -12.77 -25.84 -9.78
CA LEU A 23 -13.16 -27.22 -10.12
C LEU A 23 -12.13 -27.87 -11.04
N GLU A 24 -11.65 -27.13 -12.04
CA GLU A 24 -10.56 -27.58 -12.92
C GLU A 24 -9.29 -27.90 -12.12
N GLN A 25 -8.87 -26.98 -11.25
CA GLN A 25 -7.69 -27.20 -10.41
C GLN A 25 -7.84 -28.38 -9.45
N ALA A 26 -9.03 -28.60 -8.88
CA ALA A 26 -9.30 -29.72 -7.97
C ALA A 26 -9.27 -31.06 -8.70
N LEU A 27 -9.67 -31.10 -9.99
CA LEU A 27 -9.56 -32.31 -10.82
C LEU A 27 -8.10 -32.61 -11.19
N GLU A 28 -7.29 -31.58 -11.46
CA GLU A 28 -5.87 -31.75 -11.77
C GLU A 28 -5.02 -32.11 -10.54
N ARG A 29 -5.38 -31.58 -9.37
CA ARG A 29 -4.62 -31.69 -8.10
C ARG A 29 -5.53 -32.13 -6.95
N PRO A 30 -6.08 -33.35 -6.98
CA PRO A 30 -7.09 -33.80 -6.01
C PRO A 30 -6.58 -33.94 -4.57
N ASP A 31 -5.27 -34.15 -4.40
CA ASP A 31 -4.65 -34.31 -3.08
C ASP A 31 -4.22 -32.98 -2.43
N GLU A 32 -4.32 -31.86 -3.15
CA GLU A 32 -3.99 -30.54 -2.59
C GLU A 32 -5.10 -30.02 -1.66
N PRO A 33 -4.74 -29.35 -0.55
CA PRO A 33 -5.74 -28.73 0.31
C PRO A 33 -6.46 -27.60 -0.45
N ALA A 34 -7.75 -27.45 -0.21
CA ALA A 34 -8.57 -26.43 -0.87
C ALA A 34 -8.00 -25.00 -0.77
N GLY A 35 -7.30 -24.68 0.32
CA GLY A 35 -6.66 -23.37 0.52
C GLY A 35 -5.45 -23.10 -0.38
N ALA A 36 -4.91 -24.12 -1.07
CA ALA A 36 -3.84 -23.96 -2.05
C ALA A 36 -4.36 -23.68 -3.47
N LEU A 37 -5.67 -23.86 -3.72
CA LEU A 37 -6.29 -23.59 -5.02
C LEU A 37 -6.49 -22.08 -5.21
N SER A 38 -6.21 -21.59 -6.42
CA SER A 38 -6.27 -20.16 -6.70
C SER A 38 -7.64 -19.72 -7.22
N LEU A 39 -8.15 -18.62 -6.68
CA LEU A 39 -9.30 -17.89 -7.25
C LEU A 39 -8.91 -16.90 -8.35
N VAL A 40 -7.62 -16.81 -8.70
CA VAL A 40 -7.17 -15.88 -9.74
C VAL A 40 -7.42 -16.51 -11.11
N THR A 41 -8.48 -16.05 -11.77
CA THR A 41 -8.81 -16.45 -13.14
C THR A 41 -7.78 -15.92 -14.15
N ALA A 42 -7.79 -16.45 -15.38
CA ALA A 42 -6.95 -15.94 -16.45
C ALA A 42 -7.24 -14.46 -16.78
N ALA A 43 -8.52 -14.06 -16.73
CA ALA A 43 -8.94 -12.68 -16.94
C ALA A 43 -8.42 -11.76 -15.81
N ALA A 44 -8.57 -12.18 -14.55
CA ALA A 44 -8.04 -11.44 -13.41
C ALA A 44 -6.50 -11.33 -13.47
N ARG A 45 -5.80 -12.41 -13.84
CA ARG A 45 -4.33 -12.43 -13.94
C ARG A 45 -3.77 -11.41 -14.93
N ALA A 46 -4.50 -11.10 -16.00
CA ALA A 46 -4.09 -10.07 -16.97
C ALA A 46 -4.19 -8.64 -16.41
N LEU A 47 -4.96 -8.43 -15.33
CA LEU A 47 -5.19 -7.13 -14.71
C LEU A 47 -4.43 -6.95 -13.39
N LEU A 48 -4.08 -8.04 -12.71
CA LEU A 48 -3.36 -7.99 -11.46
C LEU A 48 -1.90 -7.57 -11.69
N PRO A 49 -1.38 -6.56 -10.96
CA PRO A 49 0.03 -6.25 -11.00
C PRO A 49 0.84 -7.40 -10.41
N ASP A 50 2.07 -7.57 -10.88
CA ASP A 50 3.00 -8.52 -10.27
C ASP A 50 3.47 -7.99 -8.90
N PRO A 51 3.13 -8.64 -7.78
CA PRO A 51 3.56 -8.20 -6.46
C PRO A 51 5.06 -8.40 -6.24
N ALA A 52 5.73 -9.24 -7.04
CA ALA A 52 7.17 -9.45 -6.99
C ALA A 52 7.94 -8.46 -7.88
N ALA A 53 7.24 -7.62 -8.64
CA ALA A 53 7.88 -6.62 -9.48
C ALA A 53 8.71 -5.65 -8.62
N VAL A 54 9.99 -5.51 -8.97
CA VAL A 54 10.88 -4.53 -8.35
C VAL A 54 10.35 -3.14 -8.69
N LEU A 55 9.87 -2.43 -7.68
CA LEU A 55 9.53 -1.02 -7.84
C LEU A 55 10.81 -0.23 -8.12
N PRO A 56 10.80 0.71 -9.08
CA PRO A 56 11.93 1.60 -9.30
C PRO A 56 12.07 2.54 -8.10
N VAL A 57 12.83 2.11 -7.09
CA VAL A 57 13.15 2.91 -5.91
C VAL A 57 14.46 3.64 -6.19
N ALA A 58 14.37 4.93 -6.52
CA ALA A 58 15.53 5.80 -6.46
C ALA A 58 15.78 6.17 -4.99
N TRP A 59 17.02 6.09 -4.54
CA TRP A 59 17.39 6.64 -3.23
C TRP A 59 17.12 8.15 -3.24
N MET A 60 16.25 8.61 -2.33
CA MET A 60 15.82 10.01 -2.27
C MET A 60 16.53 10.82 -1.16
N GLY A 61 17.59 10.27 -0.56
CA GLY A 61 18.22 10.82 0.64
C GLY A 61 17.55 10.32 1.92
N ALA A 62 18.22 10.52 3.06
CA ALA A 62 17.63 10.18 4.35
C ALA A 62 16.48 11.15 4.69
N VAL A 63 15.45 10.66 5.38
CA VAL A 63 14.25 11.46 5.71
C VAL A 63 14.63 12.74 6.47
N HIS A 64 15.59 12.66 7.38
CA HIS A 64 16.05 13.82 8.17
C HIS A 64 16.76 14.88 7.31
N GLU A 65 17.53 14.48 6.29
CA GLU A 65 18.19 15.42 5.36
C GLU A 65 17.15 16.22 4.57
N ARG A 66 16.14 15.52 4.04
CA ARG A 66 15.02 16.15 3.32
C ARG A 66 14.20 17.06 4.24
N PHE A 67 14.07 16.69 5.51
CA PHE A 67 13.38 17.49 6.51
C PHE A 67 14.14 18.78 6.82
N ALA A 68 15.45 18.69 7.08
CA ALA A 68 16.33 19.83 7.31
C ALA A 68 16.37 20.77 6.10
N GLU A 69 16.40 20.23 4.88
CA GLU A 69 16.31 21.03 3.65
C GLU A 69 15.00 21.82 3.59
N ARG A 70 13.86 21.19 3.90
CA ARG A 70 12.56 21.88 3.96
C ARG A 70 12.51 22.94 5.05
N ALA A 71 13.08 22.69 6.22
CA ALA A 71 13.19 23.67 7.30
C ALA A 71 14.05 24.87 6.88
N ARG A 72 15.11 24.66 6.11
CA ARG A 72 15.94 25.74 5.57
C ARG A 72 15.22 26.57 4.50
N LEU A 73 14.51 25.92 3.58
CA LEU A 73 13.82 26.60 2.47
C LEU A 73 12.52 27.28 2.91
N HIS A 74 11.83 26.69 3.88
CA HIS A 74 10.48 27.09 4.28
C HIS A 74 10.29 27.04 5.80
N PRO A 75 11.06 27.82 6.58
CA PRO A 75 11.08 27.71 8.03
C PRO A 75 9.72 27.96 8.67
N ALA A 76 8.96 28.94 8.18
CA ALA A 76 7.67 29.32 8.74
C ALA A 76 6.47 28.47 8.27
N ARG A 77 6.68 27.48 7.37
CA ARG A 77 5.57 26.63 6.93
C ARG A 77 5.15 25.66 8.04
N PRO A 78 3.85 25.41 8.24
CA PRO A 78 3.39 24.45 9.22
C PRO A 78 3.87 23.04 8.86
N ALA A 79 4.50 22.36 9.81
CA ALA A 79 5.01 20.99 9.68
C ALA A 79 4.13 19.98 10.41
N VAL A 80 3.75 20.30 11.65
CA VAL A 80 2.93 19.45 12.52
C VAL A 80 1.84 20.31 13.15
N ARG A 81 0.62 19.78 13.22
CA ARG A 81 -0.50 20.40 13.92
C ARG A 81 -1.22 19.36 14.74
N ASP A 82 -1.44 19.67 16.00
CA ASP A 82 -2.17 18.85 16.96
C ASP A 82 -3.16 19.73 17.75
N GLY A 83 -3.68 19.21 18.87
CA GLY A 83 -4.59 19.94 19.75
C GLY A 83 -3.93 21.08 20.52
N ASP A 84 -2.61 21.04 20.68
CA ASP A 84 -1.83 22.00 21.48
C ASP A 84 -1.26 23.14 20.63
N GLY A 85 -1.21 22.97 19.30
CA GLY A 85 -0.94 24.06 18.39
C GLY A 85 -0.41 23.61 17.04
N THR A 86 0.38 24.49 16.42
CA THR A 86 1.02 24.24 15.13
C THR A 86 2.50 24.56 15.25
N TRP A 87 3.33 23.60 14.88
CA TRP A 87 4.77 23.71 14.81
C TRP A 87 5.20 23.93 13.37
N SER A 88 6.05 24.92 13.13
CA SER A 88 6.65 25.14 11.82
C SER A 88 7.80 24.16 11.57
N TYR A 89 8.22 24.03 10.30
CA TYR A 89 9.40 23.24 9.97
C TYR A 89 10.66 23.75 10.69
N GLY A 90 10.80 25.06 10.88
CA GLY A 90 11.90 25.66 11.63
C GLY A 90 11.87 25.32 13.12
N ASP A 91 10.68 25.37 13.75
CA ASP A 91 10.51 25.05 15.18
C ASP A 91 10.87 23.59 15.45
N LEU A 92 10.42 22.70 14.58
CA LEU A 92 10.65 21.26 14.71
C LEU A 92 12.13 20.90 14.49
N GLU A 93 12.79 21.50 13.50
CA GLU A 93 14.23 21.31 13.27
C GLU A 93 15.06 21.81 14.45
N ALA A 94 14.74 23.00 15.00
CA ALA A 94 15.44 23.52 16.17
C ALA A 94 15.28 22.62 17.40
N ALA A 95 14.10 22.03 17.59
CA ALA A 95 13.85 21.07 18.67
C ALA A 95 14.62 19.76 18.47
N ALA A 96 14.63 19.22 17.24
CA ALA A 96 15.38 18.03 16.88
C ALA A 96 16.89 18.22 17.12
N GLY A 97 17.45 19.36 16.70
CA GLY A 97 18.87 19.69 16.92
C GLY A 97 19.25 19.75 18.40
N ARG A 98 18.38 20.31 19.26
CA ARG A 98 18.61 20.32 20.72
C ARG A 98 18.63 18.92 21.32
N LEU A 99 17.71 18.04 20.90
CA LEU A 99 17.67 16.66 21.37
C LEU A 99 18.88 15.85 20.89
N GLY A 100 19.29 16.03 19.63
CA GLY A 100 20.49 15.40 19.07
C GLY A 100 21.76 15.78 19.83
N ALA A 101 21.91 17.06 20.19
CA ALA A 101 23.04 17.53 20.99
C ALA A 101 23.05 17.00 22.44
N TRP A 102 21.91 16.57 22.98
CA TRP A 102 21.80 16.00 24.33
C TRP A 102 22.08 14.49 24.38
N LEU A 103 21.88 13.79 23.25
CA LEU A 103 22.06 12.34 23.12
C LEU A 103 23.47 11.93 22.65
N HIS A 104 24.35 12.90 22.43
CA HIS A 104 25.76 12.72 22.02
C HIS A 104 26.72 12.92 23.19
#